data_AF-A0A952XAM6-F1
#
_entry.id   AF-A0A952XAM6-F1
#
_cell.length_a   1.000
_cell.length_b   1.000
_cell.length_c   1.000
_cell.angle_alpha   90.00
_cell.angle_beta   90.00
_cell.angle_gamma   90.00
#
_symmetry.space_group_name_H-M   'P 1'
#
loop_
_entity.id
_entity.type
_entity.pdbx_description
1 polymer ?
#
loop_
_entity_poly.entity_id
_entity_poly.type
_entity_poly.pdbx_seq_one_letter_code
_entity_poly.pdbx_strand_id
1 'polypeptide(L)'
;MTLYSFAKFVATACLALSFASAAAADTSSPVGKWRTFHPDSGAPNTIVEITQAGGKLEGTIVELLAGATETNCAKCEGERKDQPLVGMVILWDLTPERGGWGGGTILRPATGGTANASVKLADGGQKLDVKGSRGIASRTQTWERVE
;
A
#
# COMPACT_ATOMS: atom_id res chain seq x y z
N MET A 1 49.29 32.40 -47.47
CA MET A 1 49.63 31.13 -46.82
C MET A 1 49.56 31.37 -45.32
N THR A 2 48.44 30.97 -44.69
CA THR A 2 48.29 30.56 -43.27
C THR A 2 48.70 31.60 -42.17
N LEU A 3 47.91 32.04 -41.18
CA LEU A 3 47.05 31.32 -40.21
C LEU A 3 46.16 32.29 -39.36
N TYR A 4 44.92 31.84 -39.12
CA TYR A 4 44.19 31.79 -37.83
C TYR A 4 43.50 33.04 -37.24
N SER A 5 42.21 33.10 -37.59
CA SER A 5 41.10 33.71 -36.86
C SER A 5 40.95 33.09 -35.46
N PHE A 6 40.90 33.92 -34.42
CA PHE A 6 40.46 33.51 -33.08
C PHE A 6 39.10 34.15 -32.78
N ALA A 7 38.04 33.48 -33.23
CA ALA A 7 36.69 33.74 -32.77
C ALA A 7 36.61 33.33 -31.29
N LYS A 8 36.34 34.30 -30.41
CA LYS A 8 36.05 34.05 -28.99
C LYS A 8 34.72 33.30 -28.90
N PHE A 9 34.79 31.99 -28.73
CA PHE A 9 33.66 31.17 -28.33
C PHE A 9 33.30 31.51 -26.87
N VAL A 10 32.29 32.35 -26.68
CA VAL A 10 31.58 32.44 -25.41
C VAL A 10 30.62 31.25 -25.38
N ALA A 11 31.06 30.16 -24.75
CA ALA A 11 30.25 28.98 -24.53
C ALA A 11 29.17 29.29 -23.48
N THR A 12 27.99 29.72 -23.92
CA THR A 12 26.80 29.78 -23.09
C THR A 12 26.32 28.34 -22.85
N ALA A 13 26.80 27.73 -21.77
CA ALA A 13 26.30 26.44 -21.30
C ALA A 13 24.90 26.66 -20.70
N CYS A 14 23.85 26.43 -21.49
CA CYS A 14 22.49 26.24 -20.97
C CYS A 14 22.48 24.97 -20.12
N LEU A 15 22.64 25.14 -18.81
CA LEU A 15 22.42 24.09 -17.82
C LEU A 15 20.91 23.80 -17.77
N ALA A 16 20.45 22.83 -18.56
CA ALA A 16 19.10 22.32 -18.47
C ALA A 16 18.93 21.63 -17.10
N LEU A 17 18.35 22.34 -16.13
CA LEU A 17 17.86 21.72 -14.89
C LEU A 17 16.67 20.84 -15.26
N SER A 18 16.93 19.56 -15.45
CA SER A 18 15.91 18.51 -15.47
C SER A 18 15.27 18.46 -14.09
N PHE A 19 14.15 19.18 -13.90
CA PHE A 19 13.28 18.96 -12.75
C PHE A 19 12.68 17.56 -12.88
N ALA A 20 13.27 16.60 -12.18
CA ALA A 20 12.61 15.34 -11.90
C ALA A 20 11.46 15.65 -10.94
N SER A 21 10.25 15.80 -11.48
CA SER A 21 9.03 15.91 -10.68
C SER A 21 8.89 14.61 -9.88
N ALA A 22 9.26 14.65 -8.60
CA ALA A 22 8.84 13.62 -7.66
C ALA A 22 7.31 13.68 -7.60
N ALA A 23 6.65 12.67 -8.14
CA ALA A 23 5.20 12.53 -8.00
C ALA A 23 4.91 12.36 -6.51
N ALA A 24 4.39 13.42 -5.87
CA ALA A 24 3.91 13.32 -4.50
C ALA A 24 2.70 12.36 -4.50
N ALA A 25 2.70 11.40 -3.57
CA ALA A 25 1.56 10.52 -3.39
C ALA A 25 0.30 11.34 -3.08
N ASP A 26 -0.82 11.02 -3.73
CA ASP A 26 -2.11 11.64 -3.41
C ASP A 26 -2.58 11.16 -2.04
N THR A 27 -2.33 11.97 -1.01
CA THR A 27 -2.69 11.66 0.38
C THR A 27 -4.20 11.73 0.63
N SER A 28 -5.00 12.13 -0.35
CA SER A 28 -6.47 12.07 -0.28
C SER A 28 -7.04 10.70 -0.66
N SER A 29 -6.21 9.80 -1.20
CA SER A 29 -6.59 8.47 -1.63
C SER A 29 -5.92 7.36 -0.81
N PRO A 30 -6.62 6.27 -0.48
CA PRO A 30 -6.04 5.09 0.16
C PRO A 30 -5.24 4.22 -0.82
N VAL A 31 -5.30 4.51 -2.12
CA VAL A 31 -4.44 3.87 -3.12
C VAL A 31 -2.97 4.13 -2.79
N GLY A 32 -2.16 3.09 -2.93
CA GLY A 32 -0.72 3.12 -2.61
C GLY A 32 -0.29 1.96 -1.71
N LYS A 33 0.95 2.04 -1.21
CA LYS A 33 1.56 0.97 -0.41
C LYS A 33 1.56 1.28 1.08
N TRP A 34 1.22 0.26 1.84
CA TRP A 34 0.99 0.35 3.28
C TRP A 34 1.75 -0.74 4.02
N ARG A 35 2.54 -0.33 5.01
CA ARG A 35 3.20 -1.22 5.96
C ARG A 35 2.21 -1.63 7.04
N THR A 36 2.11 -2.94 7.26
CA THR A 36 1.35 -3.55 8.35
C THR A 36 2.28 -3.99 9.47
N PHE A 37 1.70 -4.32 10.63
CA PHE A 37 2.43 -4.71 11.83
C PHE A 37 1.90 -6.03 12.38
N HIS A 38 2.79 -6.84 12.95
CA HIS A 38 2.41 -8.09 13.58
C HIS A 38 1.61 -7.77 14.85
N PRO A 39 0.45 -8.40 15.08
CA PRO A 39 -0.45 -8.02 16.18
C PRO A 39 0.16 -8.19 17.57
N ASP A 40 0.99 -9.21 17.78
CA ASP A 40 1.59 -9.48 19.11
C ASP A 40 2.92 -8.74 19.34
N SER A 41 3.86 -8.79 18.39
CA SER A 41 5.19 -8.19 18.55
C SER A 41 5.27 -6.71 18.15
N GLY A 42 4.33 -6.22 17.35
CA GLY A 42 4.39 -4.88 16.76
C GLY A 42 5.46 -4.72 15.65
N ALA A 43 6.16 -5.79 15.27
CA ALA A 43 7.18 -5.72 14.22
C ALA A 43 6.55 -5.46 12.84
N PRO A 44 7.23 -4.74 11.93
CA PRO A 44 6.81 -4.64 10.53
C PRO A 44 6.58 -6.01 9.91
N ASN A 45 5.38 -6.24 9.37
CA ASN A 45 4.91 -7.56 8.99
C ASN A 45 4.83 -7.73 7.47
N THR A 46 4.07 -6.88 6.77
CA THR A 46 3.93 -6.95 5.31
C THR A 46 3.82 -5.56 4.69
N ILE A 47 4.05 -5.48 3.38
CA ILE A 47 3.60 -4.36 2.55
C ILE A 47 2.35 -4.81 1.78
N VAL A 48 1.29 -4.03 1.90
CA VAL A 48 0.03 -4.21 1.19
C VAL A 48 -0.13 -3.07 0.20
N GLU A 49 -0.29 -3.40 -1.08
CA GLU A 49 -0.63 -2.45 -2.12
C GLU A 49 -2.14 -2.38 -2.26
N ILE A 50 -2.70 -1.19 -2.05
CA ILE A 50 -4.11 -0.90 -2.31
C ILE A 50 -4.24 -0.30 -3.70
N THR A 51 -5.08 -0.91 -4.52
CA THR A 51 -5.44 -0.43 -5.86
C THR A 51 -6.94 -0.14 -5.93
N GLN A 52 -7.35 0.60 -6.96
CA GLN A 52 -8.77 0.86 -7.22
C GLN A 52 -9.12 0.47 -8.65
N ALA A 53 -10.10 -0.41 -8.80
CA ALA A 53 -10.66 -0.80 -10.09
C ALA A 53 -12.18 -0.84 -10.02
N GLY A 54 -12.85 -0.28 -11.04
CA GLY A 54 -14.32 -0.23 -11.07
C GLY A 54 -14.94 0.49 -9.85
N GLY A 55 -14.23 1.46 -9.28
CA GLY A 55 -14.67 2.22 -8.10
C GLY A 55 -14.50 1.50 -6.75
N LYS A 56 -14.02 0.24 -6.74
CA LYS A 56 -13.79 -0.55 -5.53
C LYS A 56 -12.30 -0.62 -5.19
N LEU A 57 -11.97 -0.63 -3.91
CA LEU A 57 -10.62 -0.87 -3.45
C LEU A 57 -10.36 -2.37 -3.25
N GLU A 58 -9.14 -2.76 -3.61
CA GLU A 58 -8.57 -4.07 -3.35
C GLU A 58 -7.18 -3.89 -2.73
N GLY A 59 -6.80 -4.75 -1.78
CA GLY A 59 -5.50 -4.75 -1.13
C GLY A 59 -4.81 -6.11 -1.28
N THR A 60 -3.61 -6.09 -1.84
CA THR A 60 -2.79 -7.27 -2.15
C THR A 60 -1.48 -7.20 -1.38
N ILE A 61 -1.07 -8.31 -0.75
CA ILE A 61 0.26 -8.38 -0.13
C ILE A 61 1.30 -8.43 -1.25
N VAL A 62 2.21 -7.47 -1.29
CA VAL A 62 3.28 -7.40 -2.30
C VAL A 62 4.65 -7.74 -1.73
N GLU A 63 4.81 -7.71 -0.40
CA GLU A 63 6.08 -8.01 0.27
C GLU A 63 5.84 -8.54 1.69
N LEU A 64 6.68 -9.50 2.11
CA LEU A 64 6.81 -9.93 3.51
C LEU A 64 8.03 -9.24 4.13
N LEU A 65 7.87 -8.70 5.33
CA LEU A 65 8.95 -8.00 6.05
C LEU A 65 9.56 -8.91 7.11
N ALA A 66 10.62 -8.43 7.77
CA ALA A 66 11.37 -9.20 8.75
C ALA A 66 10.54 -9.73 9.95
N GLY A 67 9.40 -9.09 10.25
CA GLY A 67 8.48 -9.54 11.30
C GLY A 67 7.44 -10.56 10.84
N ALA A 68 7.40 -10.94 9.56
CA ALA A 68 6.47 -11.94 9.05
C ALA A 68 6.81 -13.34 9.58
N THR A 69 5.85 -13.96 10.27
CA THR A 69 5.96 -15.33 10.77
C THR A 69 5.41 -16.38 9.80
N GLU A 70 4.58 -15.95 8.86
CA GLU A 70 3.94 -16.80 7.86
C GLU A 70 4.40 -16.41 6.45
N THR A 71 4.70 -17.42 5.62
CA THR A 71 4.97 -17.23 4.18
C THR A 71 3.80 -17.65 3.31
N ASN A 72 2.92 -18.51 3.84
CA ASN A 72 1.76 -19.10 3.16
C ASN A 72 0.54 -19.02 4.09
N CYS A 73 -0.67 -19.01 3.54
CA CYS A 73 -1.88 -19.06 4.35
C CYS A 73 -2.25 -20.50 4.77
N ALA A 74 -1.48 -21.07 5.70
CA ALA A 74 -1.67 -22.46 6.15
C ALA A 74 -3.05 -22.73 6.79
N LYS A 75 -3.60 -21.70 7.45
CA LYS A 75 -4.91 -21.74 8.12
C LYS A 75 -6.08 -21.34 7.22
N CYS A 76 -5.82 -20.88 6.00
CA CYS A 76 -6.89 -20.62 5.04
C CYS A 76 -7.54 -21.94 4.58
N GLU A 77 -8.75 -21.82 4.06
CA GLU A 77 -9.50 -22.92 3.46
C GLU A 77 -9.70 -22.70 1.95
N GLY A 78 -10.13 -23.75 1.26
CA GLY A 78 -10.42 -23.70 -0.18
C GLY A 78 -9.19 -23.36 -1.02
N GLU A 79 -9.39 -22.57 -2.07
CA GLU A 79 -8.33 -22.20 -3.03
C GLU A 79 -7.20 -21.39 -2.42
N ARG A 80 -7.40 -20.78 -1.24
CA ARG A 80 -6.38 -19.99 -0.55
C ARG A 80 -5.53 -20.82 0.42
N LYS A 81 -5.90 -22.08 0.65
CA LYS A 81 -5.17 -22.97 1.55
C LYS A 81 -3.76 -23.22 1.03
N ASP A 82 -2.77 -23.03 1.92
CA ASP A 82 -1.35 -23.25 1.68
C ASP A 82 -0.75 -22.40 0.53
N GLN A 83 -1.51 -21.43 0.00
CA GLN A 83 -1.03 -20.51 -1.03
C GLN A 83 -0.06 -19.46 -0.47
N PRO A 84 0.91 -18.99 -1.28
CA PRO A 84 1.81 -17.91 -0.89
C PRO A 84 1.06 -16.65 -0.48
N LEU A 85 1.55 -15.96 0.55
CA LEU A 85 0.97 -14.68 0.96
C LEU A 85 1.29 -13.57 -0.03
N VAL A 86 2.49 -13.54 -0.61
CA VAL A 86 2.82 -12.58 -1.66
C VAL A 86 1.96 -12.85 -2.89
N GLY A 87 1.28 -11.81 -3.39
CA GLY A 87 0.27 -11.88 -4.45
C GLY A 87 -1.14 -12.21 -3.94
N MET A 88 -1.33 -12.48 -2.65
CA MET A 88 -2.65 -12.75 -2.10
C MET A 88 -3.44 -11.46 -1.87
N VAL A 89 -4.63 -11.41 -2.48
CA VAL A 89 -5.65 -10.40 -2.16
C VAL A 89 -6.20 -10.67 -0.77
N ILE A 90 -5.99 -9.74 0.16
CA ILE A 90 -6.45 -9.83 1.55
C ILE A 90 -7.54 -8.84 1.90
N LEU A 91 -7.79 -7.84 1.05
CA LEU A 91 -8.79 -6.82 1.26
C LEU A 91 -9.52 -6.60 -0.07
N TRP A 92 -10.85 -6.64 -0.10
CA TRP A 92 -11.61 -6.50 -1.35
C TRP A 92 -13.00 -5.92 -1.15
N ASP A 93 -13.60 -5.47 -2.26
CA ASP A 93 -14.97 -4.95 -2.36
C ASP A 93 -15.28 -3.69 -1.53
N LEU A 94 -14.27 -2.92 -1.11
CA LEU A 94 -14.54 -1.68 -0.38
C LEU A 94 -15.01 -0.59 -1.34
N THR A 95 -16.17 -0.02 -1.03
CA THR A 95 -16.77 1.09 -1.78
C THR A 95 -16.70 2.39 -0.97
N PRO A 96 -16.65 3.56 -1.63
CA PRO A 96 -16.70 4.85 -0.95
C PRO A 96 -17.92 4.97 -0.04
N GLU A 97 -17.71 5.47 1.18
CA GLU A 97 -18.77 5.82 2.14
C GLU A 97 -18.45 7.16 2.82
N ARG A 98 -19.34 7.63 3.70
CA ARG A 98 -19.12 8.90 4.41
C ARG A 98 -17.89 8.80 5.31
N GLY A 99 -16.79 9.42 4.89
CA GLY A 99 -15.57 9.56 5.68
C GLY A 99 -14.60 8.38 5.60
N GLY A 100 -14.75 7.52 4.58
CA GLY A 100 -13.85 6.39 4.33
C GLY A 100 -14.36 5.47 3.22
N TRP A 101 -13.99 4.20 3.30
CA TRP A 101 -14.48 3.13 2.44
C TRP A 101 -14.94 1.96 3.30
N GLY A 102 -16.04 1.32 2.91
CA GLY A 102 -16.67 0.27 3.70
C GLY A 102 -17.37 -0.76 2.83
N GLY A 103 -18.07 -1.68 3.48
CA GLY A 103 -18.83 -2.76 2.83
C GLY A 103 -17.97 -3.90 2.27
N GLY A 104 -16.65 -3.82 2.39
CA GLY A 104 -15.74 -4.85 1.89
C GLY A 104 -15.44 -5.94 2.90
N THR A 105 -14.47 -6.77 2.57
CA THR A 105 -14.02 -7.90 3.38
C THR A 105 -12.51 -7.89 3.54
N ILE A 106 -12.03 -8.31 4.72
CA ILE A 106 -10.61 -8.55 4.99
C ILE A 106 -10.38 -10.01 5.38
N LEU A 107 -9.36 -10.63 4.81
CA LEU A 107 -8.82 -11.93 5.19
C LEU A 107 -7.69 -11.74 6.21
N ARG A 108 -7.68 -12.54 7.27
CA ARG A 108 -6.57 -12.59 8.24
C ARG A 108 -5.81 -13.91 8.08
N PRO A 109 -4.66 -13.93 7.38
CA PRO A 109 -3.93 -15.17 7.12
C PRO A 109 -3.55 -15.96 8.37
N ALA A 110 -3.17 -15.25 9.45
CA ALA A 110 -2.83 -15.83 10.75
C ALA A 110 -3.97 -16.64 11.41
N THR A 111 -5.22 -16.48 10.93
CA THR A 111 -6.39 -17.24 11.41
C THR A 111 -7.16 -17.94 10.30
N GLY A 112 -6.85 -17.69 9.03
CA GLY A 112 -7.64 -18.12 7.87
C GLY A 112 -9.01 -17.44 7.71
N GLY A 113 -9.48 -16.73 8.73
CA GLY A 113 -10.84 -16.19 8.76
C GLY A 113 -10.99 -14.84 8.08
N THR A 114 -12.20 -14.58 7.56
CA THR A 114 -12.61 -13.31 6.96
C THR A 114 -13.52 -12.47 7.88
N ALA A 115 -13.50 -11.15 7.72
CA ALA A 115 -14.33 -10.22 8.48
C ALA A 115 -14.81 -9.07 7.59
N ASN A 116 -15.91 -8.43 7.96
CA ASN A 116 -16.34 -7.19 7.31
C ASN A 116 -15.27 -6.12 7.52
N ALA A 117 -14.96 -5.36 6.47
CA ALA A 117 -13.89 -4.39 6.47
C ALA A 117 -14.35 -2.97 6.14
N SER A 118 -13.74 -2.00 6.83
CA SER A 118 -13.72 -0.61 6.41
C SER A 118 -12.33 -0.02 6.59
N VAL A 119 -12.01 1.00 5.79
CA VAL A 119 -10.74 1.73 5.87
C VAL A 119 -10.98 3.23 5.90
N LYS A 120 -10.13 3.93 6.65
CA LYS A 120 -10.17 5.39 6.76
C LYS A 120 -8.76 5.95 6.80
N LEU A 121 -8.52 6.98 5.99
CA LEU A 121 -7.29 7.76 6.06
C LEU A 121 -7.24 8.57 7.36
N ALA A 122 -6.08 8.57 7.98
CA ALA A 122 -5.75 9.31 9.19
C ALA A 122 -4.42 10.03 9.01
N ASP A 123 -4.10 10.95 9.92
CA ASP A 123 -2.80 11.62 9.98
C ASP A 123 -2.38 12.26 8.65
N GLY A 124 -3.30 13.04 8.05
CA GLY A 124 -3.07 13.70 6.77
C GLY A 124 -2.85 12.74 5.59
N GLY A 125 -3.27 11.48 5.72
CA GLY A 125 -3.11 10.44 4.72
C GLY A 125 -1.86 9.57 4.93
N GLN A 126 -1.05 9.81 5.96
CA GLN A 126 0.13 9.00 6.28
C GLN A 126 -0.21 7.69 7.00
N LYS A 127 -1.45 7.58 7.52
CA LYS A 127 -1.95 6.40 8.20
C LYS A 127 -3.26 5.92 7.60
N LEU A 128 -3.47 4.60 7.64
CA LEU A 128 -4.72 3.97 7.24
C LEU A 128 -5.23 3.13 8.40
N ASP A 129 -6.38 3.54 8.96
CA ASP A 129 -7.09 2.74 9.95
C ASP A 129 -7.91 1.69 9.22
N VAL A 130 -7.52 0.43 9.37
CA VAL A 130 -8.18 -0.75 8.79
C VAL A 130 -8.96 -1.46 9.89
N LYS A 131 -10.29 -1.43 9.80
CA LYS A 131 -11.19 -2.03 10.78
C LYS A 131 -11.77 -3.33 10.24
N GLY A 132 -11.58 -4.41 10.99
CA GLY A 132 -12.25 -5.70 10.79
C GLY A 132 -13.35 -5.91 11.84
N SER A 133 -14.54 -6.36 11.42
CA SER A 133 -15.65 -6.68 12.33
C SER A 133 -16.33 -8.02 12.01
N ARG A 134 -16.71 -8.75 13.07
CA ARG A 134 -17.45 -10.00 13.00
C ARG A 134 -18.47 -10.02 14.14
N GLY A 135 -19.75 -9.81 13.82
CA GLY A 135 -20.79 -9.60 14.82
C GLY A 135 -20.52 -8.34 15.66
N ILE A 136 -20.63 -8.44 16.99
CA ILE A 136 -20.35 -7.33 17.92
C ILE A 136 -18.85 -7.07 18.14
N ALA A 137 -17.98 -8.00 17.73
CA ALA A 137 -16.54 -7.87 17.91
C ALA A 137 -15.93 -7.09 16.73
N SER A 138 -15.12 -6.07 17.05
CA SER A 138 -14.31 -5.38 16.06
C SER A 138 -12.90 -5.12 16.56
N ARG A 139 -11.98 -4.98 15.62
CA ARG A 139 -10.58 -4.60 15.83
C ARG A 139 -10.17 -3.65 14.73
N THR A 140 -9.39 -2.63 15.10
CA THR A 140 -8.78 -1.70 14.16
C THR A 140 -7.28 -1.87 14.24
N GLN A 141 -6.62 -1.89 13.09
CA GLN A 141 -5.18 -1.80 12.96
C GLN A 141 -4.85 -0.56 12.15
N THR A 142 -3.82 0.17 12.58
CA THR A 142 -3.31 1.30 11.81
C THR A 142 -2.12 0.84 10.98
N TRP A 143 -2.18 1.08 9.67
CA TRP A 143 -1.09 0.85 8.73
C TRP A 143 -0.38 2.17 8.43
N GLU A 144 0.90 2.08 8.07
CA GLU A 144 1.73 3.24 7.74
C GLU A 144 1.97 3.33 6.24
N ARG A 145 1.82 4.52 5.66
CA ARG A 145 2.14 4.72 4.25
C ARG A 145 3.66 4.59 4.04
N VAL A 146 4.05 3.97 2.93
CA VAL A 146 5.46 3.73 2.59
C VAL A 146 6.01 4.79 1.63
N GLU A 147 5.13 5.47 0.90
CA GLU A 147 5.45 6.50 -0.10
C GLU A 147 4.87 7.87 0.28
#